data_AF-A0A8D8N8G0-F1
#
_entry.id   AF-A0A8D8N8G0-F1
#
_cell.length_a   1.000
_cell.length_b   1.000
_cell.length_c   1.000
_cell.angle_alpha   90.00
_cell.angle_beta   90.00
_cell.angle_gamma   90.00
#
_symmetry.space_group_name_H-M   'P 1'
#
loop_
_entity.id
_entity.type
_entity.pdbx_description
1 polymer ?
#
loop_
_entity_poly.entity_id
_entity_poly.type
_entity_poly.pdbx_seq_one_letter_code
_entity_poly.pdbx_strand_id
1 'polypeptide(L)'
;MLTANNQGKLKGKIKIPANIPAGTKLVQFYGDKGSYGEATYTGKKTITIEERRRVIAARRVDPLAQTFTLNESRHIGGLDLWFTNSGKKRVVVQIRETAVGMPSQTVIAESYIEPKDIKIDGTATRIE
;
A
#
# COMPACT_ATOMS: atom_id res chain seq x y z
N MET A 1 -30.52 -44.37 -0.12
CA MET A 1 -30.14 -45.26 1.00
C MET A 1 -28.63 -45.47 0.91
N LEU A 2 -27.89 -45.27 2.00
CA LEU A 2 -26.43 -45.45 2.03
C LEU A 2 -26.14 -46.80 2.71
N THR A 3 -25.38 -47.67 2.05
CA THR A 3 -25.04 -49.00 2.57
C THR A 3 -23.54 -49.11 2.73
N ALA A 4 -23.08 -49.57 3.89
CA ALA A 4 -21.66 -49.83 4.12
C ALA A 4 -21.21 -51.08 3.35
N ASN A 5 -19.96 -51.11 2.87
CA ASN A 5 -19.42 -52.31 2.23
C ASN A 5 -19.03 -53.39 3.27
N ASN A 6 -18.62 -54.57 2.81
CA ASN A 6 -18.19 -55.69 3.67
C ASN A 6 -16.96 -55.38 4.56
N GLN A 7 -16.34 -54.19 4.42
CA GLN A 7 -15.25 -53.70 5.26
C GLN A 7 -15.72 -52.57 6.21
N GLY A 8 -17.02 -52.32 6.34
CA GLY A 8 -17.60 -51.30 7.20
C GLY A 8 -17.47 -49.86 6.69
N LYS A 9 -17.00 -49.65 5.45
CA LYS A 9 -16.83 -48.30 4.87
C LYS A 9 -18.13 -47.83 4.23
N LEU A 10 -18.62 -46.67 4.69
CA LEU A 10 -19.74 -45.95 4.11
C LEU A 10 -19.22 -44.83 3.21
N LYS A 11 -19.71 -44.73 1.97
CA LYS A 11 -19.47 -43.59 1.09
C LYS A 11 -20.81 -43.04 0.61
N GLY A 12 -20.99 -41.73 0.67
CA GLY A 12 -22.26 -41.11 0.32
C GLY A 12 -22.13 -39.60 0.10
N LYS A 13 -23.17 -39.03 -0.50
CA LYS A 13 -23.38 -37.58 -0.52
C LYS A 13 -24.51 -37.27 0.44
N ILE A 14 -24.32 -36.26 1.28
CA ILE A 14 -25.36 -35.69 2.13
C ILE A 14 -25.71 -34.30 1.59
N LYS A 15 -27.00 -33.97 1.57
CA LYS A 15 -27.44 -32.61 1.26
C LYS A 15 -27.51 -31.84 2.57
N ILE A 16 -26.70 -30.79 2.70
CA ILE A 16 -26.76 -29.91 3.87
C ILE A 16 -28.05 -29.06 3.77
N PRO A 17 -28.87 -28.98 4.82
CA PRO A 17 -30.05 -28.11 4.85
C PRO A 17 -29.70 -26.63 4.64
N ALA A 18 -30.70 -25.83 4.23
CA ALA A 18 -30.55 -24.38 4.20
C ALA A 18 -30.29 -23.83 5.61
N ASN A 19 -29.68 -22.65 5.70
CA ASN A 19 -29.41 -21.92 6.96
C ASN A 19 -28.45 -22.60 7.95
N ILE A 20 -27.60 -23.52 7.49
CA ILE A 20 -26.52 -24.09 8.30
C ILE A 20 -25.26 -23.20 8.15
N PRO A 21 -24.74 -22.58 9.24
CA PRO A 21 -23.55 -21.75 9.17
C PRO A 21 -22.33 -22.51 8.64
N ALA A 22 -21.47 -21.81 7.89
CA ALA A 22 -20.18 -22.34 7.44
C ALA A 22 -19.28 -22.69 8.65
N GLY A 23 -18.44 -23.71 8.50
CA GLY A 23 -17.59 -24.24 9.56
C GLY A 23 -17.50 -25.76 9.55
N THR A 24 -16.74 -26.30 10.50
CA THR A 24 -16.59 -27.75 10.71
C THR A 24 -17.76 -28.27 11.54
N LYS A 25 -18.42 -29.33 11.05
CA LYS A 25 -19.56 -29.98 11.70
C LYS A 25 -19.36 -31.47 11.75
N LEU A 26 -19.79 -32.08 12.85
CA LEU A 26 -19.84 -33.53 12.96
C LEU A 26 -21.04 -34.05 12.17
N VAL A 27 -20.80 -35.05 11.33
CA VAL A 27 -21.81 -35.81 10.61
C VAL A 27 -21.82 -37.20 11.22
N GLN A 28 -22.98 -37.61 11.73
CA GLN A 28 -23.19 -38.92 12.35
C GLN A 28 -24.16 -39.74 11.50
N PHE A 29 -23.86 -41.02 11.35
CA PHE A 29 -24.69 -42.00 10.66
C PHE A 29 -25.12 -43.05 11.67
N TYR A 30 -26.44 -43.22 11.80
CA TYR A 30 -27.06 -44.26 12.64
C TYR A 30 -27.72 -45.28 11.72
N GLY A 31 -27.34 -46.55 11.87
CA GLY A 31 -27.96 -47.67 11.17
C GLY A 31 -29.06 -48.32 12.00
N ASP A 32 -30.06 -48.87 11.32
CA ASP A 32 -31.29 -49.41 11.94
C ASP A 32 -31.06 -50.56 12.94
N LYS A 33 -29.88 -51.18 12.92
CA LYS A 33 -29.48 -52.28 13.83
C LYS A 33 -28.35 -51.90 14.80
N GLY A 34 -28.13 -50.61 15.06
CA GLY A 34 -27.16 -50.11 16.04
C GLY A 34 -25.77 -49.79 15.50
N SER A 35 -25.55 -49.89 14.18
CA SER A 35 -24.29 -49.46 13.56
C SER A 35 -24.13 -47.93 13.65
N TYR A 36 -22.94 -47.47 14.02
CA TYR A 36 -22.62 -46.05 14.15
C TYR A 36 -21.36 -45.68 13.37
N GLY A 37 -21.36 -44.51 12.73
CA GLY A 37 -20.17 -43.94 12.11
C GLY A 37 -20.22 -42.42 12.11
N GLU A 38 -19.07 -41.78 12.23
CA GLU A 38 -18.98 -40.32 12.25
C GLU A 38 -17.86 -39.81 11.33
N ALA A 39 -18.04 -38.60 10.81
CA ALA A 39 -17.06 -37.89 10.02
C ALA A 39 -17.26 -36.37 10.16
N THR A 40 -16.17 -35.60 10.10
CA THR A 40 -16.28 -34.13 10.09
C THR A 40 -16.42 -33.59 8.67
N TYR A 41 -17.39 -32.71 8.46
CA TYR A 41 -17.55 -31.95 7.22
C TYR A 41 -17.25 -30.47 7.47
N THR A 42 -16.39 -29.87 6.64
CA THR A 42 -16.10 -28.43 6.70
C THR A 42 -16.69 -27.75 5.46
N GLY A 43 -17.78 -27.02 5.66
CA GLY A 43 -18.40 -26.19 4.62
C GLY A 43 -17.76 -24.81 4.59
N LYS A 44 -17.21 -24.39 3.44
CA LYS A 44 -16.73 -23.02 3.21
C LYS A 44 -17.72 -22.29 2.30
N LYS A 45 -18.22 -21.13 2.72
CA LYS A 45 -18.96 -20.20 1.85
C LYS A 45 -17.92 -19.37 1.08
N THR A 46 -18.11 -19.21 -0.23
CA THR A 46 -17.27 -18.50 -1.22
C THR A 46 -16.06 -17.78 -0.63
N ILE A 47 -14.86 -18.31 -0.87
CA ILE A 47 -13.61 -17.63 -0.55
C ILE A 47 -13.39 -16.57 -1.63
N THR A 48 -13.87 -15.35 -1.40
CA THR A 48 -13.54 -14.21 -2.26
C THR A 48 -12.13 -13.76 -1.88
N ILE A 49 -11.13 -14.17 -2.66
CA ILE A 49 -9.76 -13.66 -2.56
C ILE A 49 -9.74 -12.31 -3.29
N GLU A 50 -9.92 -11.20 -2.56
CA GLU A 50 -9.70 -9.87 -3.10
C GLU A 50 -8.20 -9.54 -3.08
N GLU A 51 -7.56 -9.54 -4.25
CA GLU A 51 -6.20 -9.03 -4.40
C GLU A 51 -6.24 -7.49 -4.41
N ARG A 52 -6.06 -6.87 -3.25
CA ARG A 52 -6.00 -5.41 -3.13
C ARG A 52 -4.64 -4.90 -3.57
N ARG A 53 -4.51 -4.56 -4.85
CA ARG A 53 -3.36 -3.81 -5.35
C ARG A 53 -3.42 -2.37 -4.85
N ARG A 54 -2.62 -2.03 -3.84
CA ARG A 54 -2.41 -0.64 -3.40
C ARG A 54 -1.63 0.10 -4.49
N VAL A 55 -2.34 0.81 -5.37
CA VAL A 55 -1.71 1.76 -6.29
C VAL A 55 -1.39 3.02 -5.49
N ILE A 56 -0.12 3.24 -5.17
CA ILE A 56 0.34 4.53 -4.66
C ILE A 56 0.36 5.47 -5.88
N ALA A 57 -0.71 6.23 -6.07
CA ALA A 57 -0.66 7.38 -6.96
C ALA A 57 0.13 8.48 -6.24
N ALA A 58 1.43 8.58 -6.52
CA ALA A 58 2.23 9.71 -6.07
C ALA A 58 1.67 10.98 -6.73
N ARG A 59 0.81 11.72 -6.03
CA ARG A 59 0.57 13.12 -6.38
C ARG A 59 1.91 13.82 -6.23
N ARG A 60 2.47 14.32 -7.33
CA ARG A 60 3.64 15.21 -7.32
C ARG A 60 3.21 16.52 -6.66
N VAL A 61 3.26 16.53 -5.34
CA VAL A 61 3.24 17.76 -4.54
C VAL A 61 4.67 18.25 -4.52
N ASP A 62 4.85 19.54 -4.80
CA ASP A 62 6.16 20.19 -4.67
C ASP A 62 6.68 19.98 -3.24
N PRO A 63 7.82 19.32 -3.04
CA PRO A 63 8.31 19.02 -1.70
C PRO A 63 8.56 20.32 -0.93
N LEU A 64 8.04 20.40 0.29
CA LEU A 64 8.29 21.53 1.19
C LEU A 64 9.80 21.72 1.48
N ALA A 65 10.57 20.64 1.43
CA ALA A 65 12.02 20.63 1.53
C ALA A 65 12.60 19.37 0.90
N GLN A 66 13.85 19.47 0.44
CA GLN A 66 14.63 18.34 -0.05
C GLN A 66 16.02 18.36 0.58
N THR A 67 16.39 17.23 1.17
CA THR A 67 17.70 17.02 1.82
C THR A 67 18.60 16.20 0.89
N PHE A 68 19.85 16.62 0.73
CA PHE A 68 20.88 15.88 0.00
C PHE A 68 22.15 15.76 0.86
N THR A 69 22.85 14.64 0.71
CA THR A 69 24.14 14.40 1.36
C THR A 69 25.19 14.31 0.27
N LEU A 70 26.26 15.10 0.41
CA LEU A 70 27.41 15.04 -0.49
C LEU A 70 28.45 14.09 0.09
N ASN A 71 29.14 13.35 -0.77
CA ASN A 71 30.19 12.40 -0.34
C ASN A 71 31.47 13.10 0.15
N GLU A 72 31.60 14.40 -0.12
CA GLU A 72 32.78 15.21 0.15
C GLU A 72 32.41 16.69 0.23
N SER A 73 33.25 17.48 0.92
CA SER A 73 33.03 18.92 1.08
C SER A 73 33.11 19.63 -0.26
N ARG A 74 32.12 20.51 -0.52
CA ARG A 74 31.99 21.31 -1.74
C ARG A 74 31.43 22.68 -1.41
N HIS A 75 31.77 23.67 -2.23
CA HIS A 75 31.08 24.96 -2.23
C HIS A 75 29.85 24.89 -3.12
N ILE A 76 28.76 25.53 -2.68
CA ILE A 76 27.54 25.66 -3.47
C ILE A 76 27.67 26.96 -4.27
N GLY A 77 27.79 26.84 -5.59
CA GLY A 77 27.88 28.01 -6.50
C GLY A 77 26.54 28.54 -6.98
N GLY A 78 25.43 27.95 -6.54
CA GLY A 78 24.06 28.27 -6.94
C GLY A 78 23.20 27.02 -7.15
N LEU A 79 21.90 27.21 -7.34
CA LEU A 79 20.94 26.15 -7.64
C LEU A 79 20.27 26.36 -9.00
N ASP A 80 19.86 25.27 -9.62
CA ASP A 80 19.09 25.26 -10.85
C ASP A 80 17.73 24.63 -10.56
N LEU A 81 16.66 25.39 -10.80
CA LEU A 81 15.29 24.98 -10.53
C LEU A 81 14.49 24.89 -11.83
N TRP A 82 13.78 23.78 -12.01
CA TRP A 82 12.90 23.56 -13.15
C TRP A 82 11.44 23.71 -12.72
N PHE A 83 10.74 24.65 -13.36
CA PHE A 83 9.34 24.94 -13.08
C PHE A 83 8.46 24.46 -14.22
N THR A 84 7.32 23.85 -13.90
CA THR A 84 6.30 23.50 -14.88
C THR A 84 5.23 24.58 -15.03
N ASN A 85 5.16 25.52 -14.09
CA ASN A 85 4.23 26.65 -14.09
C ASN A 85 4.78 27.79 -13.21
N SER A 86 4.36 29.03 -13.46
CA SER A 86 4.69 30.20 -12.65
C SER A 86 3.45 30.69 -11.90
N GLY A 87 3.60 30.91 -10.59
CA GLY A 87 2.53 31.43 -9.73
C GLY A 87 2.46 32.95 -9.72
N LYS A 88 1.64 33.53 -8.84
CA LYS A 88 1.57 34.98 -8.61
C LYS A 88 2.51 35.49 -7.52
N LYS A 89 3.15 34.59 -6.78
CA LYS A 89 4.02 34.90 -5.64
C LYS A 89 5.45 34.53 -5.97
N ARG A 90 6.40 35.29 -5.42
CA ARG A 90 7.82 34.94 -5.47
C ARG A 90 8.07 33.56 -4.87
N VAL A 91 9.07 32.86 -5.41
CA VAL A 91 9.60 31.62 -4.85
C VAL A 91 10.79 31.99 -3.98
N VAL A 92 10.80 31.51 -2.74
CA VAL A 92 11.93 31.70 -1.82
C VAL A 92 12.67 30.37 -1.71
N VAL A 93 13.98 30.42 -1.90
CA VAL A 93 14.86 29.25 -1.87
C VAL A 93 15.83 29.45 -0.71
N GLN A 94 15.91 28.45 0.16
CA GLN A 94 16.74 28.51 1.36
C GLN A 94 17.61 27.26 1.46
N ILE A 95 18.88 27.47 1.79
CA ILE A 95 19.77 26.42 2.28
C ILE A 95 19.76 26.49 3.80
N ARG A 96 19.39 25.37 4.44
CA ARG A 96 19.26 25.27 5.89
C ARG A 96 20.16 24.17 6.42
N GLU A 97 20.61 24.32 7.66
CA GLU A 97 21.22 23.21 8.38
C GLU A 97 20.20 22.09 8.56
N THR A 98 20.67 20.85 8.59
CA THR A 98 19.81 19.67 8.75
C THR A 98 20.01 19.06 10.12
N ALA A 99 18.91 18.85 10.87
CA ALA A 99 18.89 18.11 12.12
C ALA A 99 18.03 16.86 11.95
N VAL A 100 18.62 15.67 12.16
CA VAL A 100 17.92 14.37 12.01
C VAL A 100 17.24 14.21 10.64
N GLY A 101 17.88 14.71 9.58
CA GLY A 101 17.35 14.63 8.21
C GLY A 101 16.32 15.70 7.83
N MET A 102 15.91 16.55 8.77
CA MET A 102 14.96 17.65 8.54
C MET A 102 15.64 19.02 8.56
N PRO A 103 15.20 19.99 7.73
CA PRO A 103 15.69 21.36 7.81
C PRO A 103 15.43 21.96 9.19
N SER A 104 16.45 22.60 9.76
CA SER A 104 16.35 23.35 11.01
C SER A 104 15.88 24.79 10.76
N GLN A 105 15.75 25.57 11.82
CA GLN A 105 15.41 26.98 11.73
C GLN A 105 16.58 27.85 11.23
N THR A 106 17.82 27.36 11.31
CA THR A 106 19.02 28.07 10.86
C THR A 106 19.08 28.13 9.34
N VAL A 107 19.02 29.34 8.78
CA VAL A 107 19.21 29.61 7.35
C VAL A 107 20.67 29.97 7.12
N ILE A 108 21.33 29.22 6.24
CA ILE A 108 22.72 29.47 5.83
C ILE A 108 22.75 30.45 4.65
N ALA A 109 21.83 30.28 3.71
CA ALA A 109 21.68 31.16 2.55
C ALA A 109 20.20 31.22 2.13
N GLU A 110 19.79 32.38 1.63
CA GLU A 110 18.45 32.61 1.09
C GLU A 110 18.55 33.45 -0.18
N SER A 111 17.74 33.11 -1.17
CA SER A 111 17.52 33.93 -2.35
C SER A 111 16.07 33.76 -2.83
N TYR A 112 15.64 34.59 -3.77
CA TYR A 112 14.27 34.56 -4.27
C TYR A 112 14.21 34.76 -5.78
N ILE A 113 13.15 34.21 -6.38
CA ILE A 113 12.84 34.31 -7.80
C ILE A 113 11.47 34.97 -7.92
N GLU A 114 11.40 36.09 -8.62
CA GLU A 114 10.13 36.74 -8.93
C GLU A 114 9.39 35.96 -10.03
N PRO A 115 8.04 35.96 -10.06
CA PRO A 115 7.27 35.21 -11.05
C PRO A 115 7.64 35.45 -12.51
N LYS A 116 8.11 36.67 -12.82
CA LYS A 116 8.55 37.09 -14.15
C LYS A 116 9.87 36.47 -14.60
N ASP A 117 10.69 36.03 -13.65
CA ASP A 117 12.03 35.48 -13.88
C ASP A 117 12.01 33.94 -13.89
N ILE A 118 10.85 33.33 -13.61
CA ILE A 118 10.64 31.88 -13.65
C ILE A 118 10.57 31.40 -15.11
N LYS A 119 11.48 30.50 -15.47
CA LYS A 119 11.47 29.81 -16.77
C LYS A 119 10.59 28.56 -16.69
N ILE A 120 9.59 28.50 -17.58
CA ILE A 120 8.65 27.37 -17.74
C ILE A 120 8.80 26.66 -19.09
N ASP A 121 9.82 27.00 -19.85
CA ASP A 121 10.12 26.49 -21.20
C ASP A 121 10.90 25.16 -21.19
N GLY A 122 11.03 24.52 -20.02
CA GLY A 122 11.83 23.32 -19.82
C GLY A 122 13.32 23.59 -19.56
N THR A 123 13.75 24.85 -19.52
CA THR A 123 15.11 25.22 -19.12
C THR A 123 15.20 25.56 -17.63
N ALA A 124 16.42 25.55 -17.10
CA ALA A 124 16.66 25.86 -15.69
C ALA A 124 16.54 27.36 -15.40
N THR A 125 15.88 27.68 -14.29
CA THR A 125 15.98 28.97 -13.62
C THR A 125 17.13 28.89 -12.62
N ARG A 126 18.23 29.57 -12.93
CA ARG A 126 19.43 29.65 -12.09
C ARG A 126 19.19 30.63 -10.94
N ILE A 127 19.63 30.26 -9.74
CA ILE A 127 19.67 31.12 -8.57
C ILE A 127 21.07 31.05 -7.96
N GLU A 128 21.64 32.21 -7.66
CA GLU A 128 22.99 32.38 -7.12
C GLU A 128 22.93 33.09 -5.76
#